data_AF-A0A3M1TYH0-F1
#
_entry.id   AF-A0A3M1TYH0-F1
#
_cell.length_a   1.000
_cell.length_b   1.000
_cell.length_c   1.000
_cell.angle_alpha   90.00
_cell.angle_beta   90.00
_cell.angle_gamma   90.00
#
_symmetry.space_group_name_H-M   'P 1'
#
loop_
_entity.id
_entity.type
_entity.pdbx_description
1 polymer ?
#
loop_
_entity_poly.entity_id
_entity_poly.type
_entity_poly.pdbx_seq_one_letter_code
_entity_poly.pdbx_strand_id
1 'polypeptide(L)'
;DYLLELADVLGARISCTHIQTDGADYWDKIELSFFEKLYQEEIERDRLAFFISKSADVIQGLQHFINTHNVDLLAMLTHRRDILSRIYGSDSMTREMAMYTDIPLLAFHTKQ
;
A
#
# COMPACT_ATOMS: atom_id res chain seq x y z
N ASP A 1 8.53 0.31 -10.69
CA ASP A 1 8.78 1.09 -11.91
C ASP A 1 7.67 2.11 -12.14
N TYR A 2 6.49 1.75 -12.66
CA TYR A 2 5.44 2.74 -13.01
C TYR A 2 4.99 3.69 -11.87
N LEU A 3 4.84 3.19 -10.63
CA LEU A 3 4.47 4.06 -9.50
C LEU A 3 5.58 5.07 -9.17
N LEU A 4 6.85 4.67 -9.29
CA LEU A 4 7.99 5.55 -9.04
C LEU A 4 8.10 6.60 -10.16
N GLU A 5 7.93 6.19 -11.42
CA GLU A 5 7.88 7.11 -12.56
C GLU A 5 6.73 8.13 -12.42
N LEU A 6 5.53 7.67 -12.04
CA LEU A 6 4.39 8.54 -11.81
C LEU A 6 4.67 9.52 -10.66
N ALA A 7 5.25 9.04 -9.56
CA ALA A 7 5.61 9.89 -8.45
C ALA A 7 6.64 10.95 -8.85
N ASP A 8 7.63 10.60 -9.68
CA ASP A 8 8.63 11.54 -10.16
C ASP A 8 8.01 12.63 -11.05
N VAL A 9 7.14 12.24 -12.01
CA VAL A 9 6.41 13.19 -12.87
C VAL A 9 5.53 14.15 -12.04
N LEU A 10 4.94 13.66 -10.95
CA LEU A 10 4.10 14.47 -10.06
C LEU A 10 4.89 15.25 -9.00
N GLY A 11 6.21 15.03 -8.88
CA GLY A 11 6.99 15.53 -7.75
C GLY A 11 6.48 15.03 -6.38
N ALA A 12 5.85 13.86 -6.37
CA ALA A 12 5.17 13.30 -5.22
C ALA A 12 6.14 12.63 -4.23
N ARG A 13 5.74 12.63 -2.96
CA ARG A 13 6.34 11.81 -1.91
C ARG A 13 5.56 10.51 -1.79
N ILE A 14 6.27 9.40 -1.60
CA ILE A 14 5.69 8.08 -1.45
C ILE A 14 5.77 7.68 0.02
N SER A 15 4.61 7.38 0.61
CA SER A 15 4.50 6.77 1.94
C SER A 15 4.02 5.33 1.78
N CYS A 16 4.94 4.37 1.93
CA CYS A 16 4.65 2.95 1.81
C CYS A 16 4.31 2.38 3.19
N THR A 17 3.09 1.89 3.40
CA THR A 17 2.66 1.34 4.70
C THR A 17 2.34 -0.14 4.61
N HIS A 18 2.78 -0.89 5.62
CA HIS A 18 2.32 -2.23 5.92
C HIS A 18 1.40 -2.18 7.14
N ILE A 19 0.17 -2.69 7.01
CA ILE A 19 -0.75 -2.82 8.14
C ILE A 19 -0.56 -4.19 8.79
N GLN A 20 -0.06 -4.19 10.01
CA GLN A 20 0.15 -5.38 10.82
C GLN A 20 -1.07 -5.65 11.71
N THR A 21 -1.74 -6.77 11.45
CA THR A 21 -2.85 -7.29 12.26
C THR A 21 -2.36 -8.32 13.28
N ASP A 22 -3.10 -8.48 14.38
CA ASP A 22 -2.79 -9.50 15.39
C ASP A 22 -2.80 -10.91 14.78
N GLY A 23 -1.74 -11.68 15.03
CA GLY A 23 -1.58 -13.04 14.51
C GLY A 23 -1.12 -13.16 13.05
N ALA A 24 -0.84 -12.05 12.36
CA ALA A 24 -0.15 -12.05 11.07
C ALA A 24 1.38 -12.05 11.22
N ASP A 25 2.10 -12.31 10.12
CA ASP A 25 3.56 -12.28 10.09
C ASP A 25 4.10 -10.94 10.60
N TYR A 26 5.02 -11.01 11.55
CA TYR A 26 5.56 -9.80 12.16
C TYR A 26 6.61 -9.18 11.25
N TRP A 27 6.27 -8.09 10.55
CA TRP A 27 7.28 -7.26 9.90
C TRP A 27 8.11 -6.56 10.96
N ASP A 28 9.40 -6.77 10.93
CA ASP A 28 10.34 -6.17 11.86
C ASP A 28 11.22 -5.11 11.15
N LYS A 29 12.20 -4.59 11.89
CA LYS A 29 13.07 -3.50 11.39
C LYS A 29 14.00 -3.97 10.28
N ILE A 30 14.30 -5.27 10.20
CA ILE A 30 15.15 -5.88 9.20
C ILE A 30 14.45 -5.81 7.84
N GLU A 31 13.18 -6.20 7.75
CA GLU A 31 12.41 -6.12 6.49
C GLU A 31 12.32 -4.67 6.02
N LEU A 32 11.97 -3.73 6.90
CA LEU A 32 11.96 -2.30 6.56
C LEU A 32 13.30 -1.83 5.99
N SER A 33 14.41 -2.15 6.67
CA SER A 33 15.74 -1.74 6.24
C SER A 33 16.16 -2.37 4.90
N PHE A 34 15.64 -3.56 4.58
CA PHE A 34 15.86 -4.20 3.29
C PHE A 34 15.15 -3.43 2.18
N PHE A 35 13.88 -3.06 2.36
CA PHE A 35 13.14 -2.29 1.38
C PHE A 35 13.69 -0.88 1.18
N GLU A 36 14.10 -0.20 2.26
CA GLU A 36 14.79 1.08 2.15
C GLU A 36 16.05 0.99 1.28
N LYS A 37 16.86 -0.05 1.48
CA LYS A 37 18.06 -0.29 0.67
C LYS A 37 17.74 -0.68 -0.77
N LEU A 38 16.67 -1.45 -0.99
CA LEU A 38 16.28 -1.89 -2.32
C LEU A 38 15.94 -0.71 -3.24
N TYR A 39 15.31 0.33 -2.70
CA TYR A 39 14.85 1.48 -3.47
C TYR A 39 15.76 2.72 -3.38
N GLN A 40 16.88 2.65 -2.68
CA GLN A 40 17.78 3.80 -2.48
C GLN A 40 18.39 4.36 -3.77
N GLU A 41 18.50 3.54 -4.82
CA GLU A 41 19.06 3.92 -6.13
C GLU A 41 17.98 4.44 -7.10
N GLU A 42 16.70 4.14 -6.84
CA GLU A 42 15.59 4.47 -7.75
C GLU A 42 14.85 5.75 -7.35
N ILE A 43 14.93 6.14 -6.08
CA ILE A 43 14.28 7.34 -5.56
C ILE A 43 15.09 7.94 -4.43
N GLU A 44 15.12 9.27 -4.37
CA GLU A 44 15.76 9.98 -3.28
C GLU A 44 15.14 9.58 -1.95
N ARG A 45 15.98 9.34 -0.94
CA ARG A 45 15.57 8.87 0.38
C ARG A 45 14.49 9.73 1.04
N ASP A 46 14.48 11.03 0.79
CA ASP A 46 13.50 11.95 1.38
C ASP A 46 12.12 11.91 0.69
N ARG A 47 12.04 11.25 -0.48
CA ARG A 47 10.81 11.08 -1.27
C ARG A 47 10.15 9.72 -1.06
N LEU A 48 10.79 8.76 -0.37
CA LEU A 48 10.22 7.46 -0.04
C LEU A 48 10.40 7.14 1.44
N ALA A 49 9.29 6.90 2.14
CA ALA A 49 9.29 6.48 3.54
C ALA A 49 8.47 5.21 3.73
N PHE A 50 8.95 4.30 4.58
CA PHE A 50 8.28 3.06 4.92
C PHE A 50 7.72 3.12 6.35
N PHE A 51 6.54 2.56 6.53
CA PHE A 51 5.80 2.60 7.80
C PHE A 51 5.23 1.22 8.13
N ILE A 52 5.29 0.85 9.41
CA ILE A 52 4.51 -0.26 9.95
C ILE A 52 3.42 0.33 10.82
N SER A 53 2.16 0.11 10.43
CA SER A 53 0.99 0.57 11.16
C SER A 53 0.32 -0.62 11.80
N LYS A 54 0.07 -0.57 13.11
CA LYS A 54 -0.65 -1.64 13.82
C LYS A 54 -2.14 -1.35 13.81
N SER A 55 -2.93 -2.33 13.39
CA SER A 55 -4.39 -2.23 13.43
C SER A 55 -4.99 -3.63 13.45
N ALA A 56 -6.08 -3.83 14.19
CA ALA A 56 -6.81 -5.10 14.18
C ALA A 56 -7.49 -5.38 12.83
N ASP A 57 -7.79 -4.33 12.07
CA ASP A 57 -8.43 -4.38 10.76
C ASP A 57 -7.62 -3.56 9.74
N VAL A 58 -7.39 -4.13 8.55
CA VAL A 58 -6.53 -3.49 7.55
C VAL A 58 -7.18 -2.26 6.93
N ILE A 59 -8.49 -2.28 6.69
CA ILE A 59 -9.22 -1.17 6.06
C ILE A 59 -9.22 0.04 7.00
N GLN A 60 -9.54 -0.17 8.27
CA GLN A 60 -9.46 0.86 9.30
C GLN A 60 -8.02 1.37 9.47
N GLY A 61 -7.04 0.46 9.43
CA GLY A 61 -5.62 0.81 9.50
C GLY A 61 -5.19 1.72 8.34
N LEU A 62 -5.62 1.41 7.11
CA LEU A 62 -5.35 2.22 5.93
C LEU A 62 -6.05 3.59 6.00
N GLN A 63 -7.32 3.64 6.41
CA GLN A 63 -8.04 4.91 6.60
C GLN A 63 -7.37 5.79 7.67
N HIS A 64 -6.96 5.20 8.79
CA HIS A 64 -6.23 5.91 9.82
C HIS A 64 -4.88 6.43 9.29
N PHE A 65 -4.14 5.61 8.54
CA PHE A 65 -2.88 6.00 7.94
C PHE A 65 -3.05 7.17 6.96
N ILE A 66 -4.02 7.08 6.05
CA ILE A 66 -4.38 8.14 5.09
C ILE A 66 -4.63 9.46 5.82
N ASN A 67 -5.47 9.45 6.84
CA ASN A 67 -5.87 10.65 7.57
C ASN A 67 -4.71 11.25 8.40
N THR A 68 -3.89 10.41 9.02
CA THR A 68 -2.78 10.88 9.88
C THR A 68 -1.58 11.38 9.09
N HIS A 69 -1.35 10.84 7.89
CA HIS A 69 -0.23 11.21 7.03
C HIS A 69 -0.63 12.19 5.92
N ASN A 70 -1.91 12.62 5.88
CA ASN A 70 -2.47 13.48 4.84
C ASN A 70 -2.17 12.94 3.43
N VAL A 71 -2.47 11.67 3.20
CA VAL A 71 -2.26 11.05 1.89
C VAL A 71 -3.27 11.59 0.89
N ASP A 72 -2.81 12.09 -0.25
CA ASP A 72 -3.68 12.66 -1.31
C ASP A 72 -4.12 11.64 -2.37
N LEU A 73 -3.40 10.51 -2.50
CA LEU A 73 -3.66 9.46 -3.49
C LEU A 73 -3.29 8.10 -2.90
N LEU A 74 -4.24 7.16 -2.90
CA LEU A 74 -3.99 5.78 -2.48
C LEU A 74 -3.65 4.90 -3.68
N ALA A 75 -2.44 4.37 -3.74
CA ALA A 75 -2.04 3.35 -4.71
C ALA A 75 -2.13 1.94 -4.09
N MET A 76 -2.84 1.01 -4.73
CA MET A 76 -2.95 -0.38 -4.27
C MET A 76 -2.71 -1.35 -5.41
N LEU A 77 -1.97 -2.42 -5.14
CA LEU A 77 -1.89 -3.57 -6.04
C LEU A 77 -3.15 -4.42 -5.86
N THR A 78 -3.89 -4.67 -6.94
CA THR A 78 -4.95 -5.68 -6.96
C THR A 78 -4.32 -7.05 -7.12
N HIS A 79 -4.38 -7.90 -6.09
CA HIS A 79 -4.05 -9.31 -6.24
C HIS A 79 -5.11 -9.96 -7.15
N ARG A 80 -4.72 -10.56 -8.29
CA ARG A 80 -5.63 -11.51 -8.95
C ARG A 80 -5.70 -12.72 -8.03
N ARG A 81 -6.75 -12.85 -7.24
CA ARG A 81 -7.12 -14.16 -6.71
C ARG A 81 -7.43 -15.00 -7.96
N ASP A 82 -6.67 -16.05 -8.17
CA ASP A 82 -6.80 -16.94 -9.33
C ASP A 82 -8.27 -17.24 -9.62
N ILE A 83 -8.56 -17.44 -10.90
CA ILE A 83 -9.86 -17.50 -11.58
C ILE A 83 -10.89 -18.46 -10.92
N LEU A 84 -10.51 -19.24 -9.90
CA LEU A 84 -11.30 -20.17 -9.08
C LEU A 84 -11.88 -19.59 -7.78
N SER A 85 -11.51 -18.38 -7.35
CA SER A 85 -12.03 -17.75 -6.12
C SER A 85 -13.40 -17.06 -6.30
N ARG A 86 -13.91 -16.97 -7.54
CA ARG A 86 -15.21 -16.39 -7.91
C ARG A 86 -16.44 -17.03 -7.21
N ILE A 87 -16.25 -18.08 -6.43
CA ILE A 87 -17.32 -18.86 -5.79
C ILE A 87 -17.35 -18.70 -4.25
N TYR A 88 -16.40 -17.97 -3.63
CA TYR A 88 -16.40 -17.75 -2.18
C TYR A 88 -16.33 -16.25 -1.88
N GLY A 89 -17.49 -15.68 -1.53
CA GLY A 89 -17.74 -14.26 -1.33
C GLY A 89 -16.95 -13.64 -0.17
N SER A 90 -15.69 -13.28 -0.43
CA SER A 90 -14.92 -12.36 0.40
C SER A 90 -14.62 -11.11 -0.43
N ASP A 91 -14.98 -9.93 0.08
CA ASP A 91 -14.71 -8.68 -0.59
C ASP A 91 -13.19 -8.49 -0.82
N SER A 92 -12.84 -7.89 -1.95
CA SER A 92 -11.45 -7.51 -2.23
C SER A 92 -11.15 -6.25 -1.43
N MET A 93 -10.05 -6.21 -0.69
CA MET A 93 -9.67 -5.04 0.11
C MET A 93 -9.53 -3.79 -0.77
N THR A 94 -9.04 -3.93 -2.01
CA THR A 94 -9.01 -2.81 -2.97
C THR A 94 -10.42 -2.37 -3.37
N ARG A 95 -11.37 -3.30 -3.50
CA ARG A 95 -12.77 -2.97 -3.78
C ARG A 95 -13.42 -2.26 -2.59
N GLU A 96 -13.16 -2.74 -1.39
CA GLU A 96 -13.64 -2.13 -0.15
C GLU A 96 -13.08 -0.72 0.02
N MET A 97 -11.77 -0.53 -0.13
CA MET A 97 -11.17 0.81 -0.14
C MET A 97 -11.77 1.69 -1.25
N ALA A 98 -11.94 1.19 -2.47
CA ALA A 98 -12.54 1.97 -3.56
C ALA A 98 -13.99 2.43 -3.28
N MET A 99 -14.71 1.76 -2.38
CA MET A 99 -16.05 2.16 -1.95
C MET A 99 -16.04 3.17 -0.80
N TYR A 100 -15.00 3.18 0.04
CA TYR A 100 -15.00 3.89 1.33
C TYR A 100 -13.85 4.88 1.54
N THR A 101 -12.90 4.99 0.60
CA THR A 101 -11.82 5.99 0.67
C THR A 101 -12.30 7.35 0.21
N ASP A 102 -11.99 8.39 0.97
CA ASP A 102 -12.34 9.78 0.64
C ASP A 102 -11.34 10.43 -0.35
N ILE A 103 -10.24 9.73 -0.66
CA ILE A 103 -9.21 10.17 -1.61
C ILE A 103 -9.22 9.32 -2.89
N PRO A 104 -8.73 9.84 -4.03
CA PRO A 104 -8.59 9.03 -5.23
C PRO A 104 -7.80 7.74 -4.99
N LEU A 105 -8.24 6.64 -5.63
CA LEU A 105 -7.59 5.33 -5.54
C LEU A 105 -7.06 4.91 -6.92
N LEU A 106 -5.76 4.64 -7.00
CA LEU A 106 -5.09 4.06 -8.15
C LEU A 106 -4.89 2.56 -7.94
N ALA A 107 -5.69 1.76 -8.64
CA ALA A 107 -5.61 0.30 -8.60
C ALA A 107 -4.67 -0.23 -9.69
N PHE A 108 -3.55 -0.81 -9.28
CA PHE A 108 -2.60 -1.45 -10.17
C PHE A 108 -2.94 -2.92 -10.38
N HIS A 109 -3.14 -3.30 -11.64
CA HIS A 109 -3.24 -4.71 -12.01
C HIS A 109 -1.84 -5.29 -12.09
N THR A 110 -1.57 -6.37 -11.35
CA THR A 110 -0.33 -7.11 -11.54
C THR A 110 -0.27 -7.63 -12.99
N LYS A 111 0.83 -7.34 -13.70
CA LYS A 111 1.11 -7.93 -15.01
C LYS A 111 1.36 -9.43 -14.78
N GLN A 112 0.72 -10.24 -15.63
CA GLN A 112 0.90 -11.69 -15.68
C GLN A 112 2.35 -12.06 -15.95
#